data_AF-F5LJA6-F1
#
_entry.id   AF-F5LJA6-F1
#
_cell.length_a   1.000
_cell.length_b   1.000
_cell.length_c   1.000
_cell.angle_alpha   90.00
_cell.angle_beta   90.00
_cell.angle_gamma   90.00
#
_symmetry.space_group_name_H-M   'P 1'
#
loop_
_entity.id
_entity.type
_entity.pdbx_description
1 polymer ?
#
loop_
_entity_poly.entity_id
_entity_poly.type
_entity_poly.pdbx_seq_one_letter_code
_entity_poly.pdbx_strand_id
1 'polypeptide(L)'
;MLTALTIVFVLVLVTGLVLAMVFRKKQAVFVGIIIGIFLINTPVFFGMVALMDQVLRQEIKTVIMARGGEVQEIREISMDDSDKTPFAAEAGKYNKLYRVTYLKNDLTWTAWYRGVNTMNDIHNQSPAGNGMGFGEKWIFEDGGL
;
A
#
# COMPACT_ATOMS: atom_id res chain seq x y z
N MET A 1 -7.17 -12.35 -2.40
CA MET A 1 -5.78 -12.63 -2.86
C MET A 1 -4.75 -12.23 -1.82
N LEU A 2 -4.78 -10.98 -1.31
CA LEU A 2 -3.88 -10.53 -0.24
C LEU A 2 -3.97 -11.41 1.02
N THR A 3 -5.18 -11.75 1.46
CA THR A 3 -5.45 -12.66 2.59
C THR A 3 -4.81 -14.04 2.43
N ALA A 4 -4.87 -14.63 1.24
CA ALA A 4 -4.27 -15.93 0.96
C ALA A 4 -2.72 -15.87 1.04
N LEU A 5 -2.11 -14.81 0.50
CA LEU A 5 -0.66 -14.60 0.60
C LEU A 5 -0.21 -14.39 2.05
N THR A 6 -0.99 -13.67 2.86
CA THR A 6 -0.72 -13.50 4.29
C THR A 6 -0.76 -14.84 5.02
N ILE A 7 -1.75 -15.71 4.71
CA ILE A 7 -1.83 -17.05 5.30
C ILE A 7 -0.60 -17.89 4.93
N VAL A 8 -0.19 -17.89 3.65
CA VAL A 8 1.00 -18.61 3.19
C VAL A 8 2.26 -18.09 3.88
N PHE A 9 2.42 -16.77 3.98
CA PHE A 9 3.55 -16.13 4.66
C PHE A 9 3.66 -16.59 6.12
N VAL A 10 2.55 -16.52 6.86
CA VAL A 10 2.50 -16.96 8.27
C VAL A 10 2.76 -18.45 8.40
N LEU A 11 2.19 -19.28 7.52
CA LEU A 11 2.37 -20.73 7.58
C LEU A 11 3.82 -21.12 7.34
N VAL A 12 4.48 -20.56 6.31
CA VAL A 12 5.90 -20.80 6.02
C VAL A 12 6.79 -20.32 7.16
N LEU A 13 6.50 -19.14 7.73
CA LEU A 13 7.24 -18.61 8.87
C LEU A 13 7.14 -19.52 10.10
N VAL A 14 5.91 -19.89 10.50
CA VAL A 14 5.68 -20.70 11.70
C VAL A 14 6.24 -22.10 11.52
N THR A 15 5.95 -22.78 10.41
CA THR A 15 6.46 -24.14 10.16
C THR A 15 7.98 -24.15 10.07
N GLY A 16 8.58 -23.17 9.39
CA GLY A 16 10.02 -23.00 9.31
C GLY A 16 10.66 -22.77 10.69
N LEU A 17 10.07 -21.91 11.53
CA LEU A 17 10.57 -21.67 12.89
C LEU A 17 10.47 -22.92 13.76
N VAL A 18 9.37 -23.68 13.68
CA VAL A 18 9.23 -24.96 14.39
C VAL A 18 10.30 -25.94 13.93
N LEU A 19 10.51 -26.10 12.63
CA LEU A 19 11.56 -26.96 12.08
C LEU A 19 12.95 -26.49 12.54
N ALA A 20 13.23 -25.19 12.52
CA ALA A 20 14.49 -24.63 13.00
C ALA A 20 14.71 -24.96 14.49
N MET A 21 13.68 -24.86 15.33
CA MET A 21 13.79 -25.24 16.75
C MET A 21 14.05 -26.75 16.93
N VAL A 22 13.37 -27.60 16.16
CA VAL A 22 13.55 -29.07 16.19
C VAL A 22 14.98 -29.43 15.77
N PHE A 23 15.51 -28.80 14.73
CA PHE A 23 16.83 -29.09 14.17
C PHE A 23 17.95 -28.18 14.72
N ARG A 24 17.72 -27.42 15.79
CA ARG A 24 18.68 -26.42 16.34
C ARG A 24 20.07 -26.97 16.66
N LYS A 25 20.19 -28.28 16.92
CA LYS A 25 21.47 -28.94 17.22
C LYS A 25 22.29 -29.27 15.96
N LYS A 26 21.66 -29.30 14.79
CA LYS A 26 22.31 -29.57 13.49
C LYS A 26 22.54 -28.25 12.77
N GLN A 27 23.69 -27.60 13.01
CA GLN A 27 23.99 -26.24 12.54
C GLN A 27 23.72 -26.04 11.04
N ALA A 28 24.20 -26.93 10.17
CA ALA A 28 23.98 -26.79 8.72
C ALA A 28 22.49 -26.86 8.32
N VAL A 29 21.73 -27.78 8.92
CA VAL A 29 20.29 -27.93 8.67
C VAL A 29 19.53 -26.72 9.21
N PHE A 30 19.87 -26.27 10.42
CA PHE A 30 19.29 -25.08 11.03
C PHE A 30 19.48 -23.85 10.15
N VAL A 31 20.71 -23.58 9.70
CA VAL A 31 21.01 -22.44 8.82
C VAL A 31 20.27 -22.57 7.48
N GLY A 32 20.23 -23.77 6.90
CA GLY A 32 19.49 -24.02 5.66
C GLY A 32 17.99 -23.72 5.79
N ILE A 33 17.36 -24.09 6.91
CA ILE A 33 15.95 -23.79 7.18
C ILE A 33 15.73 -22.28 7.26
N ILE A 34 16.55 -21.56 8.03
CA ILE A 34 16.43 -20.10 8.17
C ILE A 34 16.58 -19.42 6.81
N ILE A 35 17.57 -19.80 6.01
CA ILE A 35 17.75 -19.27 4.65
C ILE A 35 16.51 -19.58 3.79
N GLY A 36 15.98 -20.81 3.86
CA GLY A 36 14.77 -21.20 3.15
C GLY A 36 13.55 -20.36 3.51
N ILE A 37 13.35 -20.05 4.80
CA ILE A 37 12.28 -19.15 5.26
C ILE A 37 12.40 -17.79 4.58
N PHE A 38 13.60 -17.18 4.60
CA PHE A 38 13.81 -15.88 3.99
C PHE A 38 13.65 -15.92 2.46
N LEU A 39 14.16 -16.96 1.79
CA LEU A 39 14.04 -17.11 0.34
C LEU A 39 12.58 -17.20 -0.13
N ILE A 40 11.70 -17.81 0.67
CA ILE A 40 10.28 -17.92 0.32
C ILE A 40 9.50 -16.67 0.76
N ASN A 41 9.70 -16.20 1.98
CA ASN A 41 8.88 -15.12 2.54
C ASN A 41 9.22 -13.74 1.96
N THR A 42 10.47 -13.50 1.55
CA THR A 42 10.87 -12.21 0.95
C THR A 42 10.07 -11.90 -0.32
N PRO A 43 10.03 -12.76 -1.36
CA PRO A 43 9.24 -12.48 -2.56
C PRO A 43 7.73 -12.41 -2.27
N VAL A 44 7.21 -13.23 -1.35
CA VAL A 44 5.80 -13.15 -0.93
C VAL A 44 5.49 -11.79 -0.30
N PHE A 45 6.37 -11.28 0.56
CA PHE A 45 6.23 -9.95 1.17
C PHE A 45 6.19 -8.83 0.11
N PHE A 46 7.14 -8.82 -0.82
CA PHE A 46 7.14 -7.84 -1.92
C PHE A 46 5.90 -7.96 -2.81
N GLY A 47 5.44 -9.19 -3.08
CA GLY A 47 4.19 -9.43 -3.79
C GLY A 47 2.98 -8.82 -3.08
N MET A 48 2.86 -9.00 -1.75
CA MET A 48 1.79 -8.39 -0.97
C MET A 48 1.82 -6.85 -1.04
N VAL A 49 3.00 -6.23 -0.92
CA VAL A 49 3.16 -4.77 -1.04
C VAL A 49 2.73 -4.27 -2.42
N ALA A 50 3.14 -4.96 -3.49
CA ALA A 50 2.77 -4.58 -4.86
C ALA A 50 1.26 -4.68 -5.11
N LEU A 51 0.61 -5.73 -4.58
CA LEU A 51 -0.84 -5.90 -4.70
C LEU A 51 -1.62 -4.82 -3.95
N MET A 52 -1.13 -4.39 -2.79
CA MET A 52 -1.75 -3.30 -2.05
C MET A 52 -1.70 -1.98 -2.83
N ASP A 53 -0.58 -1.70 -3.50
CA ASP A 53 -0.47 -0.52 -4.38
C ASP A 53 -1.44 -0.60 -5.56
N GLN A 54 -1.63 -1.79 -6.14
CA GLN A 54 -2.63 -2.01 -7.19
C GLN A 54 -4.06 -1.77 -6.71
N VAL A 55 -4.40 -2.23 -5.50
CA VAL A 55 -5.72 -2.00 -4.90
C VAL A 55 -5.99 -0.51 -4.73
N LEU A 56 -5.03 0.26 -4.18
CA LEU A 56 -5.15 1.71 -4.05
C LEU A 56 -5.33 2.40 -5.42
N ARG A 57 -4.54 2.02 -6.43
CA ARG A 57 -4.67 2.56 -7.79
C ARG A 57 -6.02 2.22 -8.42
N GLN A 58 -6.55 1.03 -8.16
CA GLN A 58 -7.85 0.63 -8.68
C GLN A 58 -8.99 1.41 -7.99
N GLU A 59 -8.87 1.67 -6.70
CA GLU A 59 -9.80 2.51 -5.96
C GLU A 59 -9.82 3.94 -6.53
N ILE A 60 -8.63 4.52 -6.77
CA ILE A 60 -8.49 5.83 -7.42
C ILE A 60 -9.24 5.86 -8.74
N LYS A 61 -9.05 4.85 -9.60
CA LYS A 61 -9.76 4.76 -10.89
C LYS A 61 -11.27 4.69 -10.69
N THR A 62 -11.72 3.89 -9.72
CA THR A 62 -13.15 3.71 -9.43
C THR A 62 -13.79 5.01 -8.99
N VAL A 63 -13.15 5.77 -8.09
CA VAL A 63 -13.65 7.08 -7.63
C VAL A 63 -13.70 8.10 -8.77
N ILE A 64 -12.68 8.18 -9.61
CA ILE A 64 -12.66 9.09 -10.75
C ILE A 64 -13.75 8.71 -11.78
N MET A 65 -13.89 7.43 -12.10
CA MET A 65 -14.94 6.95 -13.01
C MET A 65 -16.34 7.22 -12.46
N ALA A 66 -16.57 7.02 -11.16
CA ALA A 66 -17.85 7.31 -10.52
C ALA A 66 -18.22 8.81 -10.58
N ARG A 67 -17.22 9.70 -10.72
CA ARG A 67 -17.40 11.15 -10.91
C ARG A 67 -17.49 11.56 -12.39
N GLY A 68 -17.56 10.60 -13.31
CA GLY A 68 -17.66 10.83 -14.75
C GLY A 68 -16.34 11.21 -15.40
N GLY A 69 -15.20 10.97 -14.74
CA GLY A 69 -13.88 11.21 -15.29
C GLY A 69 -13.20 9.94 -15.84
N GLU A 70 -12.24 10.12 -16.74
CA GLU A 70 -11.35 9.06 -17.23
C GLU A 70 -9.92 9.33 -16.76
N VAL A 71 -9.34 8.39 -16.01
CA VAL A 71 -7.97 8.53 -15.49
C VAL A 71 -6.95 8.47 -16.63
N GLN A 72 -6.14 9.51 -16.75
CA GLN A 72 -5.01 9.58 -17.67
C GLN A 72 -3.70 9.18 -16.98
N GLU A 73 -3.47 9.67 -15.77
CA GLU A 73 -2.23 9.41 -15.01
C GLU A 73 -2.51 9.28 -13.51
N ILE A 74 -1.85 8.31 -12.85
CA ILE A 74 -1.79 8.22 -11.40
C ILE A 74 -0.31 8.21 -10.99
N ARG A 75 0.16 9.33 -10.44
CA ARG A 75 1.54 9.48 -9.98
C ARG A 75 1.60 9.45 -8.45
N GLU A 76 2.33 8.49 -7.91
CA GLU A 76 2.68 8.47 -6.48
C GLU A 76 3.71 9.58 -6.21
N ILE A 77 3.51 10.33 -5.15
CA ILE A 77 4.38 11.42 -4.72
C ILE A 77 5.24 10.89 -3.57
N SER A 78 6.56 11.06 -3.69
CA SER A 78 7.51 10.69 -2.64
C SER A 78 7.32 11.59 -1.41
N MET A 79 7.75 11.09 -0.25
CA MET A 79 7.75 11.88 0.97
C MET A 79 8.61 13.14 0.86
N ASP A 80 9.71 13.08 0.11
CA ASP A 80 10.61 14.22 -0.10
C ASP A 80 9.94 15.36 -0.90
N ASP A 81 8.88 15.06 -1.65
CA ASP A 81 8.08 16.02 -2.40
C ASP A 81 6.74 16.37 -1.71
N SER A 82 6.53 15.92 -0.47
CA SER A 82 5.25 16.08 0.23
C SER A 82 4.81 17.53 0.42
N ASP A 83 5.76 18.46 0.61
CA ASP A 83 5.51 19.90 0.73
C ASP A 83 4.88 20.53 -0.52
N LYS A 84 4.98 19.85 -1.68
CA LYS A 84 4.41 20.29 -2.96
C LYS A 84 2.97 19.79 -3.17
N THR A 85 2.39 19.14 -2.17
CA THR A 85 1.03 18.60 -2.21
C THR A 85 0.11 19.45 -1.33
N PRO A 86 -1.21 19.44 -1.59
CA PRO A 86 -2.17 20.05 -0.66
C PRO A 86 -2.25 19.31 0.69
N PHE A 87 -1.47 18.25 0.89
CA PHE A 87 -1.34 17.47 2.10
C PHE A 87 0.02 17.66 2.79
N ALA A 88 0.69 18.80 2.60
CA ALA A 88 2.06 19.06 3.08
C ALA A 88 2.32 18.66 4.54
N ALA A 89 1.40 18.94 5.47
CA ALA A 89 1.52 18.56 6.88
C ALA A 89 0.97 17.16 7.21
N GLU A 90 0.38 16.48 6.23
CA GLU A 90 -0.37 15.23 6.37
C GLU A 90 0.33 14.04 5.69
N ALA A 91 1.61 14.21 5.33
CA ALA A 91 2.49 13.16 4.82
C ALA A 91 3.19 12.42 5.97
N GLY A 92 3.16 11.09 5.96
CA GLY A 92 3.77 10.29 7.02
C GLY A 92 3.80 8.81 6.70
N LYS A 93 4.46 8.02 7.56
CA LYS A 93 4.74 6.57 7.39
C LYS A 93 3.52 5.72 6.99
N TYR A 94 2.32 6.16 7.33
CA TYR A 94 1.06 5.44 7.13
C TYR A 94 0.23 5.94 5.95
N ASN A 95 0.71 6.95 5.21
CA ASN A 95 -0.02 7.55 4.11
C ASN A 95 0.78 7.47 2.81
N LYS A 96 0.06 7.26 1.71
CA LYS A 96 0.59 7.41 0.35
C LYS A 96 -0.13 8.57 -0.33
N LEU A 97 0.64 9.41 -1.00
CA LEU A 97 0.12 10.58 -1.69
C LEU A 97 0.13 10.32 -3.19
N TYR A 98 -0.96 10.66 -3.85
CA TYR A 98 -1.11 10.51 -5.29
C TYR A 98 -1.62 11.79 -5.91
N ARG A 99 -1.05 12.14 -7.05
CA ARG A 99 -1.62 13.10 -7.99
C ARG A 99 -2.27 12.33 -9.12
N VAL A 100 -3.51 12.66 -9.42
CA VAL A 100 -4.34 11.99 -10.40
C VAL A 100 -4.74 13.00 -11.46
N THR A 101 -4.28 12.76 -12.69
CA THR A 101 -4.69 13.54 -13.86
C THR A 101 -5.81 12.79 -14.55
N TYR A 102 -6.95 13.43 -14.81
CA TYR A 102 -8.11 12.80 -15.43
C TYR A 102 -8.82 13.73 -16.41
N LEU A 103 -9.51 13.16 -17.38
CA LEU A 103 -10.31 13.86 -18.37
C LEU A 103 -11.78 13.86 -17.92
N LYS A 104 -12.47 15.00 -18.00
CA LYS A 104 -13.92 15.10 -17.79
C LYS A 104 -14.46 16.23 -18.66
N ASN A 105 -15.48 15.95 -19.48
CA ASN A 105 -16.04 16.88 -20.44
C ASN A 105 -14.97 17.51 -21.36
N ASP A 106 -14.06 16.69 -21.89
CA ASP A 106 -12.93 17.10 -22.75
C ASP A 106 -11.91 18.07 -22.10
N LEU A 107 -12.02 18.29 -20.79
CA LEU A 107 -11.09 19.09 -20.02
C LEU A 107 -10.24 18.21 -19.11
N THR A 108 -8.96 18.54 -19.01
CA THR A 108 -8.02 17.87 -18.11
C THR A 108 -8.09 18.51 -16.73
N TRP A 109 -8.27 17.66 -15.73
CA TRP A 109 -8.37 18.03 -14.33
C TRP A 109 -7.35 17.29 -13.48
N THR A 110 -7.03 17.87 -12.33
CA THR A 110 -6.16 17.26 -11.33
C THR A 110 -6.95 17.00 -10.06
N ALA A 111 -6.75 15.81 -9.50
CA ALA A 111 -7.17 15.46 -8.15
C ALA A 111 -5.96 15.00 -7.34
N TRP A 112 -6.02 15.27 -6.04
CA TRP A 112 -5.06 14.83 -5.07
C TRP A 112 -5.73 13.81 -4.16
N TYR A 113 -5.06 12.69 -3.99
CA TYR A 113 -5.52 11.60 -3.15
C TYR A 113 -4.50 11.27 -2.09
N ARG A 114 -4.93 11.25 -0.84
CA ARG A 114 -4.19 10.66 0.26
C ARG A 114 -4.82 9.31 0.59
N GLY A 115 -4.13 8.26 0.18
CA GLY A 115 -4.46 6.89 0.56
C GLY A 115 -3.84 6.51 1.89
N VAL A 116 -4.48 5.56 2.56
CA VAL A 116 -3.96 4.95 3.77
C VAL A 116 -3.20 3.68 3.42
N ASN A 117 -1.98 3.57 3.93
CA ASN A 117 -1.07 2.44 3.68
C ASN A 117 -1.28 1.31 4.72
N THR A 118 -2.52 0.99 5.05
CA THR A 118 -2.87 -0.07 6.00
C THR A 118 -3.42 -1.28 5.27
N MET A 119 -2.80 -2.45 5.50
CA MET A 119 -3.12 -3.70 4.79
C MET A 119 -4.58 -4.17 4.95
N ASN A 120 -5.26 -3.75 6.02
CA ASN A 120 -6.59 -4.26 6.37
C ASN A 120 -7.73 -3.31 5.99
N ASP A 121 -7.47 -2.03 5.80
CA ASP A 121 -8.50 -1.02 5.57
C ASP A 121 -7.88 0.22 4.91
N ILE A 122 -8.13 0.41 3.61
CA ILE A 122 -7.60 1.56 2.85
C ILE A 122 -8.40 2.86 3.09
N HIS A 123 -9.57 2.75 3.72
CA HIS A 123 -10.46 3.88 4.05
C HIS A 123 -10.33 4.28 5.52
N ASN A 124 -9.38 3.70 6.25
CA ASN A 124 -9.22 3.90 7.69
C ASN A 124 -8.98 5.38 8.02
N GLN A 125 -9.93 6.00 8.72
CA GLN A 125 -9.86 7.41 9.07
C GLN A 125 -8.89 7.71 10.24
N SER A 126 -8.43 6.68 10.96
CA SER A 126 -7.47 6.79 12.06
C SER A 126 -6.41 5.67 11.98
N PRO A 127 -5.47 5.76 11.02
CA PRO A 127 -4.57 4.66 10.72
C PRO A 127 -3.42 4.45 11.70
N ALA A 128 -3.19 5.41 12.61
CA ALA A 128 -2.25 5.26 13.70
C ALA A 128 -2.99 5.37 15.03
N GLY A 129 -2.87 4.36 15.91
CA GLY A 129 -3.48 4.35 17.25
C GLY A 129 -2.96 5.46 18.18
N ASN A 130 -1.93 6.17 17.76
CA ASN A 130 -1.26 7.27 18.45
C ASN A 130 -1.48 8.63 17.73
N GLY A 131 -2.40 8.70 16.76
CA GLY A 131 -2.72 9.94 16.02
C GLY A 131 -1.67 10.38 14.99
N MET A 132 -0.64 9.56 14.75
CA MET A 132 0.47 9.85 13.81
C MET A 132 0.15 9.52 12.33
N GLY A 133 -1.10 9.32 11.98
CA GLY A 133 -1.53 8.95 10.63
C GLY A 133 -2.86 9.59 10.31
N PHE A 134 -3.01 10.02 9.07
CA PHE A 134 -4.19 10.75 8.62
C PHE A 134 -5.13 9.84 7.84
N GLY A 135 -6.44 10.04 7.99
CA GLY A 135 -7.45 9.25 7.29
C GLY A 135 -7.38 9.37 5.77
N GLU A 136 -8.13 8.55 5.03
CA GLU A 136 -8.24 8.76 3.59
C GLU A 136 -8.83 10.16 3.26
N LYS A 137 -8.29 10.84 2.25
CA LYS A 137 -8.83 12.15 1.82
C LYS A 137 -8.63 12.41 0.33
N TRP A 138 -9.62 13.05 -0.26
CA TRP A 138 -9.60 13.53 -1.65
C TRP A 138 -9.69 15.06 -1.70
N ILE A 139 -8.95 15.66 -2.62
CA ILE A 139 -9.04 17.08 -2.96
C ILE A 139 -9.12 17.16 -4.48
N PHE A 140 -10.17 17.79 -5.01
CA PHE A 140 -10.36 18.01 -6.44
C PHE A 140 -10.11 19.49 -6.71
N GLU A 141 -9.30 19.82 -7.71
CA GLU A 141 -9.11 21.22 -8.11
C GLU A 141 -10.42 21.78 -8.68
N ASP A 142 -10.71 23.05 -8.36
CA ASP A 142 -12.01 23.69 -8.63
C ASP A 142 -12.41 23.57 -10.11
N GLY A 143 -13.61 23.02 -10.35
CA GLY A 143 -14.18 22.73 -11.68
C GLY A 143 -14.21 21.25 -12.06
N GLY A 144 -13.53 20.38 -11.30
CA GLY A 144 -13.54 18.92 -11.48
C GLY A 144 -14.71 18.18 -10.80
N LEU A 145 -15.66 18.89 -10.19
CA LEU A 145 -16.81 18.33 -9.46
C LEU A 145 -17.93 17.86 -10.37
#